data_AF-A0A963JEF1-F1
#
_entry.id   AF-A0A963JEF1-F1
#
_cell.length_a   1.000
_cell.length_b   1.000
_cell.length_c   1.000
_cell.angle_alpha   90.00
_cell.angle_beta   90.00
_cell.angle_gamma   90.00
#
_symmetry.space_group_name_H-M   'P 1'
#
loop_
_entity.id
_entity.type
_entity.pdbx_description
1 polymer ?
#
loop_
_entity_poly.entity_id
_entity_poly.type
_entity_poly.pdbx_seq_one_letter_code
_entity_poly.pdbx_strand_id
1 'polypeptide(L)'
;QRGMKDADKAPIPEDIFRPQAERRVRLGLIVGELVRANGLQARPEQLQSHIEEIAQSYEKPAEVIRWYLGDRQRMAEVEAVVVENNVAEFVLGRAKVSDKLLPFDELMTAS
;
A
#
# COMPACT_ATOMS: atom_id res chain seq x y z
N GLN A 1 31.78 -28.39 -2.55
CA GLN A 1 31.33 -28.10 -1.17
C GLN A 1 30.33 -26.96 -1.25
N ARG A 2 29.04 -27.24 -1.04
CA ARG A 2 27.94 -26.27 -1.11
C ARG A 2 27.58 -25.83 0.31
N GLY A 3 27.34 -24.53 0.47
CA GLY A 3 26.77 -23.91 1.67
C GLY A 3 27.79 -23.14 2.49
N MET A 4 27.70 -21.81 2.46
CA MET A 4 28.21 -20.97 3.54
C MET A 4 27.48 -21.37 4.81
N LYS A 5 28.12 -22.22 5.62
CA LYS A 5 27.76 -22.39 7.02
C LYS A 5 27.97 -21.01 7.66
N ASP A 6 26.97 -20.53 8.40
CA ASP A 6 26.99 -19.26 9.15
C ASP A 6 26.57 -17.97 8.41
N ALA A 7 25.79 -18.04 7.33
CA ALA A 7 25.15 -16.85 6.73
C ALA A 7 24.28 -16.06 7.75
N ASP A 8 23.66 -16.75 8.69
CA ASP A 8 22.81 -16.15 9.74
C ASP A 8 23.60 -15.44 10.85
N LYS A 9 24.94 -15.57 10.88
CA LYS A 9 25.82 -14.96 11.90
C LYS A 9 26.73 -13.87 11.34
N ALA A 10 26.69 -13.64 10.03
CA ALA A 10 27.42 -12.53 9.43
C ALA A 10 26.70 -11.22 9.79
N PRO A 11 27.35 -10.26 10.48
CA PRO A 11 26.74 -8.98 10.75
C PRO A 11 26.43 -8.28 9.42
N ILE A 12 25.15 -8.16 9.11
CA ILE A 12 24.70 -7.43 7.92
C ILE A 12 24.97 -5.94 8.17
N PRO A 13 25.80 -5.26 7.37
CA PRO A 13 26.14 -3.87 7.63
C PRO A 13 24.90 -2.98 7.50
N GLU A 14 24.58 -2.18 8.51
CA GLU A 14 23.39 -1.30 8.52
C GLU A 14 23.32 -0.37 7.30
N ASP A 15 24.49 0.03 6.77
CA ASP A 15 24.60 0.91 5.62
C ASP A 15 24.00 0.33 4.34
N ILE A 16 23.79 -0.99 4.25
CA ILE A 16 23.09 -1.58 3.09
C ILE A 16 21.59 -1.28 3.10
N PHE A 17 21.00 -1.07 4.29
CA PHE A 17 19.57 -0.77 4.43
C PHE A 17 19.29 0.74 4.49
N ARG A 18 20.29 1.55 4.87
CA ARG A 18 20.17 2.99 5.05
C ARG A 18 19.49 3.71 3.88
N PRO A 19 19.88 3.49 2.60
CA PRO A 19 19.23 4.19 1.48
C PRO A 19 17.74 3.85 1.34
N GLN A 20 17.37 2.58 1.53
CA GLN A 20 15.99 2.13 1.44
C GLN A 20 15.16 2.66 2.61
N ALA A 21 15.72 2.64 3.83
CA ALA A 21 15.08 3.16 5.02
C ALA A 21 14.83 4.68 4.92
N GLU A 22 15.82 5.45 4.48
CA GLU A 22 15.67 6.90 4.25
C GLU A 22 14.59 7.19 3.22
N ARG A 23 14.56 6.47 2.10
CA ARG A 23 13.51 6.62 1.09
C ARG A 23 12.13 6.34 1.68
N ARG A 24 11.98 5.27 2.45
CA ARG A 24 10.71 4.90 3.08
C ARG A 24 10.24 5.95 4.09
N VAL A 25 11.12 6.42 4.96
CA VAL A 25 10.80 7.46 5.95
C VAL A 25 10.41 8.76 5.27
N ARG A 26 11.18 9.21 4.28
CA ARG A 26 10.89 10.44 3.53
C ARG A 26 9.52 10.37 2.86
N LEU A 27 9.21 9.25 2.18
CA LEU A 27 7.90 9.06 1.57
C LEU A 27 6.77 9.06 2.61
N GLY A 28 6.94 8.35 3.72
CA GLY A 28 5.96 8.32 4.80
C GLY A 28 5.67 9.72 5.37
N LEU A 29 6.70 10.56 5.53
CA LEU A 29 6.53 11.94 5.98
C LEU A 29 5.77 12.80 4.96
N ILE A 30 6.12 12.70 3.68
CA ILE A 30 5.46 13.45 2.61
C ILE A 30 3.98 13.04 2.50
N VAL A 31 3.71 11.74 2.46
CA VAL A 31 2.34 11.20 2.38
C VAL A 31 1.54 11.61 3.61
N GLY A 32 2.12 11.47 4.81
CA GLY A 32 1.46 11.85 6.06
C GLY A 32 1.12 13.34 6.12
N GLU A 33 2.01 14.21 5.63
CA GLU A 33 1.72 15.65 5.52
C GLU A 33 0.62 15.93 4.48
N LEU A 34 0.66 15.26 3.32
CA LEU A 34 -0.34 15.42 2.28
C LEU A 34 -1.75 15.07 2.77
N VAL A 35 -1.87 13.95 3.51
CA VAL A 35 -3.11 13.47 4.11
C VAL A 35 -3.65 14.49 5.11
N ARG A 36 -2.80 15.03 5.99
CA ARG A 36 -3.21 16.06 6.95
C ARG A 36 -3.64 17.35 6.27
N ALA A 37 -2.82 17.86 5.36
CA ALA A 37 -3.03 19.16 4.72
C ALA A 37 -4.26 19.21 3.82
N ASN A 38 -4.70 18.07 3.27
CA ASN A 38 -5.82 18.00 2.33
C ASN A 38 -7.01 17.17 2.84
N GLY A 39 -6.99 16.74 4.11
CA GLY A 39 -8.11 16.00 4.71
C GLY A 39 -8.40 14.65 4.05
N LEU A 40 -7.36 13.88 3.72
CA LEU A 40 -7.47 12.64 2.95
C LEU A 40 -7.67 11.39 3.84
N GLN A 41 -8.15 11.56 5.06
CA GLN A 41 -8.43 10.45 5.97
C GLN A 41 -9.49 9.51 5.37
N ALA A 42 -9.43 8.23 5.71
CA ALA A 42 -10.46 7.29 5.30
C ALA A 42 -11.81 7.69 5.90
N ARG A 43 -12.84 7.74 5.06
CA ARG A 43 -14.21 7.98 5.51
C ARG A 43 -14.90 6.66 5.87
N PRO A 44 -15.84 6.63 6.82
CA PRO A 44 -16.54 5.42 7.22
C PRO A 44 -17.15 4.64 6.05
N GLU A 45 -17.72 5.35 5.08
CA GLU A 45 -18.35 4.76 3.91
C GLU A 45 -17.32 4.09 3.00
N GLN A 46 -16.14 4.69 2.85
CA GLN A 46 -15.05 4.11 2.05
C GLN A 46 -14.49 2.85 2.71
N LEU A 47 -14.35 2.83 4.04
CA LEU A 47 -13.95 1.65 4.79
C LEU A 47 -14.96 0.52 4.59
N GLN A 48 -16.25 0.83 4.70
CA GLN A 48 -17.31 -0.15 4.49
C GLN A 48 -17.29 -0.70 3.06
N SER A 49 -17.25 0.16 2.04
CA SER A 49 -17.20 -0.26 0.63
C SER A 49 -15.98 -1.14 0.35
N HIS A 50 -14.80 -0.79 0.88
CA HIS A 50 -13.60 -1.59 0.67
C HIS A 50 -13.68 -2.98 1.33
N ILE A 51 -14.25 -3.07 2.54
CA ILE A 51 -14.48 -4.36 3.19
C ILE A 51 -15.50 -5.20 2.41
N GLU A 52 -16.54 -4.58 1.87
CA GLU A 52 -17.53 -5.25 1.02
C GLU A 52 -16.90 -5.78 -0.26
N GLU A 53 -16.04 -5.00 -0.93
CA GLU A 53 -15.27 -5.44 -2.10
C GLU A 53 -14.41 -6.68 -1.81
N ILE A 54 -13.67 -6.67 -0.69
CA ILE A 54 -12.88 -7.84 -0.27
C ILE A 54 -13.81 -9.04 -0.05
N ALA A 55 -14.91 -8.83 0.67
CA ALA A 55 -15.84 -9.88 1.08
C ALA A 55 -16.60 -10.52 -0.09
N GLN A 56 -16.82 -9.80 -1.20
CA GLN A 56 -17.53 -10.30 -2.39
C GLN A 56 -16.87 -11.54 -3.01
N SER A 57 -15.56 -11.70 -2.85
CA SER A 57 -14.82 -12.85 -3.38
C SER A 57 -14.99 -14.14 -2.56
N TYR A 58 -15.63 -14.06 -1.38
CA TYR A 58 -15.76 -15.17 -0.45
C TYR A 58 -17.17 -15.79 -0.46
N GLU A 59 -17.25 -17.09 -0.14
CA GLU A 59 -18.53 -17.82 -0.05
C GLU A 59 -19.47 -17.28 1.04
N LYS A 60 -18.91 -16.64 2.08
CA LYS A 60 -19.67 -16.07 3.21
C LYS A 60 -19.27 -14.61 3.48
N PRO A 61 -19.70 -13.65 2.65
CA PRO A 61 -19.30 -12.26 2.76
C PRO A 61 -19.58 -11.64 4.14
N ALA A 62 -20.72 -12.00 4.75
CA ALA A 62 -21.12 -11.48 6.05
C ALA A 62 -20.19 -11.92 7.20
N GLU A 63 -19.55 -13.10 7.11
CA GLU A 63 -18.56 -13.54 8.10
C GLU A 63 -17.26 -12.75 7.95
N VAL A 64 -16.83 -12.46 6.72
CA VAL A 64 -15.63 -11.66 6.43
C VAL A 64 -15.79 -10.23 6.93
N ILE A 65 -16.93 -9.59 6.67
CA ILE A 65 -17.22 -8.24 7.15
C ILE A 65 -17.12 -8.18 8.69
N ARG A 66 -17.76 -9.13 9.39
CA ARG A 66 -17.68 -9.21 10.86
C ARG A 66 -16.26 -9.47 11.35
N TRP A 67 -15.47 -10.25 10.62
CA TRP A 67 -14.09 -10.55 10.98
C TRP A 67 -13.21 -9.29 10.95
N TYR A 68 -13.35 -8.43 9.94
CA TYR A 68 -12.68 -7.13 9.89
C TYR A 68 -13.16 -6.20 11.00
N LEU A 69 -14.47 -5.99 11.12
CA LEU A 69 -15.06 -5.08 12.12
C LEU A 69 -14.74 -5.49 13.57
N GLY A 70 -14.50 -6.78 13.81
CA GLY A 70 -14.20 -7.33 15.13
C GLY A 70 -12.78 -7.05 15.64
N ASP A 71 -11.89 -6.45 14.84
CA ASP A 71 -10.48 -6.27 15.21
C ASP A 71 -9.90 -4.97 14.67
N ARG A 72 -9.34 -4.19 15.59
CA ARG A 72 -8.78 -2.87 15.28
C ARG A 72 -7.55 -2.92 14.39
N GLN A 73 -6.72 -3.96 14.50
CA GLN A 73 -5.53 -4.10 13.66
C GLN A 73 -5.94 -4.36 12.21
N ARG A 74 -6.94 -5.21 12.00
CA ARG A 74 -7.51 -5.47 10.66
C ARG A 74 -8.17 -4.23 10.07
N MET A 75 -8.90 -3.47 10.88
CA MET A 75 -9.45 -2.19 10.46
C MET A 75 -8.36 -1.17 10.09
N ALA A 76 -7.23 -1.16 10.80
CA ALA A 76 -6.11 -0.27 10.49
C ALA A 76 -5.45 -0.63 9.14
N GLU A 77 -5.41 -1.90 8.76
CA GLU A 77 -4.93 -2.33 7.43
C GLU A 77 -5.86 -1.83 6.31
N VAL A 78 -7.18 -1.98 6.49
CA VAL A 78 -8.20 -1.43 5.58
C VAL A 78 -8.08 0.09 5.47
N GLU A 79 -7.94 0.77 6.60
CA GLU A 79 -7.76 2.23 6.65
C GLU A 79 -6.52 2.68 5.89
N ALA A 80 -5.40 1.98 6.05
CA ALA A 80 -4.16 2.30 5.34
C ALA A 80 -4.34 2.24 3.81
N VAL A 81 -5.00 1.20 3.30
CA VAL A 81 -5.27 1.05 1.86
C VAL A 81 -6.20 2.16 1.35
N VAL A 82 -7.26 2.47 2.09
CA VAL A 82 -8.19 3.55 1.70
C VAL A 82 -7.49 4.91 1.70
N VAL A 83 -6.65 5.21 2.69
CA VAL A 83 -5.85 6.45 2.72
C VAL A 83 -4.87 6.49 1.55
N GLU A 84 -4.21 5.38 1.22
CA GLU A 84 -3.33 5.28 0.06
C GLU A 84 -4.07 5.59 -1.25
N ASN A 85 -5.26 5.02 -1.43
CA ASN A 85 -6.11 5.28 -2.60
C ASN A 85 -6.50 6.76 -2.69
N ASN A 86 -6.96 7.36 -1.58
CA ASN A 86 -7.29 8.79 -1.53
C ASN A 86 -6.10 9.68 -1.93
N VAL A 87 -4.89 9.32 -1.48
CA VAL A 87 -3.65 10.02 -1.83
C VAL A 87 -3.32 9.85 -3.32
N ALA A 88 -3.41 8.64 -3.85
CA ALA A 88 -3.14 8.35 -5.26
C ALA A 88 -4.10 9.13 -6.17
N GLU A 89 -5.40 9.09 -5.88
CA GLU A 89 -6.42 9.86 -6.61
C GLU A 89 -6.16 11.36 -6.54
N PHE A 90 -5.82 11.88 -5.36
CA PHE A 90 -5.50 13.30 -5.18
C PHE A 90 -4.29 13.73 -6.03
N VAL A 91 -3.23 12.91 -6.05
CA VAL A 91 -2.03 13.20 -6.84
C VAL A 91 -2.33 13.11 -8.33
N LEU A 92 -3.03 12.06 -8.78
CA LEU A 92 -3.42 11.87 -10.18
C LEU A 92 -4.31 13.01 -10.68
N GLY A 93 -5.25 13.48 -9.86
CA GLY A 93 -6.14 14.61 -10.18
C GLY A 93 -5.41 15.95 -10.32
N ARG A 94 -4.17 16.07 -9.82
CA ARG A 94 -3.33 17.28 -9.96
C ARG A 94 -2.12 17.08 -10.88
N ALA A 95 -1.81 15.83 -11.23
CA ALA A 95 -0.70 15.50 -12.09
C ALA A 95 -1.05 15.82 -13.55
N LYS A 96 -0.06 16.31 -14.30
CA LYS A 96 -0.19 16.41 -15.75
C LYS A 96 -0.02 15.02 -16.35
N VAL A 97 -1.13 14.39 -16.69
CA VAL A 97 -1.16 13.08 -17.37
C VAL A 97 -1.02 13.24 -18.88
N SER A 98 -0.35 12.29 -19.51
CA SER A 98 -0.24 12.20 -20.97
C SER A 98 -0.45 10.76 -21.39
N ASP A 99 -1.38 10.52 -22.30
CA ASP A 99 -1.63 9.19 -22.83
C ASP A 99 -0.55 8.82 -23.84
N LYS A 100 0.01 7.63 -23.68
CA LYS A 100 0.96 7.05 -24.63
C LYS A 100 0.38 5.73 -25.14
N LEU A 101 0.15 5.64 -26.44
CA LEU A 101 -0.19 4.37 -27.07
C LEU A 101 1.03 3.45 -27.01
N LEU A 102 0.86 2.28 -26.40
CA LEU A 102 1.92 1.28 -26.25
C LEU A 102 1.40 -0.08 -26.74
N PRO A 103 2.15 -0.81 -27.59
CA PRO A 103 1.84 -2.19 -27.94
C PRO A 103 1.86 -3.11 -26.71
N PHE A 104 1.06 -4.18 -26.75
CA PHE A 104 0.98 -5.17 -25.66
C PHE A 104 2.36 -5.79 -25.31
N ASP A 105 3.15 -6.15 -26.32
CA ASP A 105 4.47 -6.76 -26.13
C ASP A 105 5.46 -5.85 -25.39
N GLU A 106 5.36 -4.54 -25.62
CA GLU A 106 6.16 -3.52 -24.92
C GLU A 106 5.70 -3.31 -23.47
N LEU A 107 4.40 -3.47 -23.19
CA LEU A 107 3.87 -3.38 -21.83
C LEU A 107 4.39 -4.53 -20.95
N MET A 108 4.40 -5.75 -21.50
CA MET A 108 4.76 -6.96 -20.76
C MET A 108 6.26 -7.07 -20.46
N THR A 109 7.12 -6.32 -21.16
CA THR A 109 8.57 -6.30 -20.94
C THR A 109 9.02 -5.20 -19.97
N ALA A 110 8.15 -4.23 -19.66
CA ALA A 110 8.44 -3.13 -18.74
C ALA A 110 8.03 -3.40 -17.27
N SER A 111 7.41 -4.57 -17.00
CA SER A 111 6.90 -4.98 -15.68
C SER A 111 7.89 -5.81 -14.89
#